data_AF-A0A7S1MUZ5-F1
#
_entry.id   AF-A0A7S1MUZ5-F1
#
_cell.length_a   1.000
_cell.length_b   1.000
_cell.length_c   1.000
_cell.angle_alpha   90.00
_cell.angle_beta   90.00
_cell.angle_gamma   90.00
#
_symmetry.space_group_name_H-M   'P 1'
#
loop_
_entity.id
_entity.type
_entity.pdbx_description
1 polymer ?
#
loop_
_entity_poly.entity_id
_entity_poly.type
_entity_poly.pdbx_seq_one_letter_code
_entity_poly.pdbx_strand_id
1 'polypeptide(L)'
;TKAGFTLAQKMVGRAVGLPEGQGVRPGTYCEPRMTTVGSQDTTGPMTRDELKDLACLGFSADLVMQSFCHTAAYPKPVDVKTHRELPAFISSRGGVSLRPGDGVIHSWLNRLLLPDTVGTGGDSHTRFPIGISFPAGSGLVAFGAATGVMPLDMPE
;
A
#
# COMPACT_ATOMS: atom_id res chain seq x y z
N THR A 1 11.15 -23.52 17.30
CA THR A 1 12.54 -23.64 16.81
C THR A 1 13.43 -22.69 17.61
N LYS A 2 14.68 -23.06 17.95
CA LYS A 2 15.63 -22.21 18.72
C LYS A 2 16.44 -21.24 17.83
N ALA A 3 16.14 -21.16 16.53
CA ALA A 3 16.86 -20.31 15.59
C ALA A 3 16.50 -18.82 15.79
N GLY A 4 17.35 -17.90 15.34
CA GLY A 4 17.02 -16.47 15.29
C GLY A 4 15.91 -16.14 14.28
N PHE A 5 15.56 -14.87 14.16
CA PHE A 5 14.64 -14.35 13.14
C PHE A 5 15.39 -13.63 12.02
N THR A 6 14.93 -13.77 10.78
CA THR A 6 15.44 -13.01 9.63
C THR A 6 15.02 -11.54 9.73
N LEU A 7 15.60 -10.67 8.89
CA LEU A 7 15.23 -9.26 8.86
C LEU A 7 13.74 -9.05 8.54
N ALA A 8 13.22 -9.76 7.53
CA ALA A 8 11.80 -9.72 7.15
C ALA A 8 10.89 -10.14 8.30
N GLN A 9 11.23 -11.25 8.98
CA GLN A 9 10.47 -11.74 10.14
C GLN A 9 10.42 -10.73 11.28
N LYS A 10 11.53 -10.01 11.53
CA LYS A 10 11.60 -8.95 12.53
C LYS A 10 10.79 -7.70 12.13
N MET A 11 10.85 -7.28 10.87
CA MET A 11 10.04 -6.16 10.36
C MET A 11 8.54 -6.43 10.52
N VAL A 12 8.08 -7.60 10.10
CA VAL A 12 6.67 -8.01 10.28
C VAL A 12 6.34 -8.16 11.75
N GLY A 13 7.22 -8.75 12.56
CA GLY A 13 7.07 -8.87 14.02
C GLY A 13 6.85 -7.52 14.71
N ARG A 14 7.66 -6.52 14.36
CA ARG A 14 7.50 -5.15 14.85
C ARG A 14 6.14 -4.57 14.44
N ALA A 15 5.73 -4.77 13.19
CA ALA A 15 4.45 -4.24 12.68
C ALA A 15 3.20 -4.87 13.31
N VAL A 16 3.33 -6.04 13.94
CA VAL A 16 2.25 -6.68 14.74
C VAL A 16 2.41 -6.45 16.24
N GLY A 17 3.38 -5.62 16.66
CA GLY A 17 3.55 -5.23 18.06
C GLY A 17 4.40 -6.17 18.93
N LEU A 18 5.18 -7.09 18.34
CA LEU A 18 6.09 -7.93 19.10
C LEU A 18 7.28 -7.13 19.66
N PRO A 19 7.86 -7.55 20.81
CA PRO A 19 9.06 -6.93 21.37
C PRO A 19 10.25 -6.95 20.41
N GLU A 20 11.17 -6.01 20.60
CA GLU A 20 12.39 -5.92 19.79
C GLU A 20 13.17 -7.24 19.79
N GLY A 21 13.64 -7.66 18.61
CA GLY A 21 14.35 -8.92 18.41
C GLY A 21 13.46 -10.14 18.17
N GLN A 22 12.14 -10.04 18.42
CA GLN A 22 11.16 -11.07 18.04
C GLN A 22 10.69 -10.88 16.59
N GLY A 23 10.07 -11.92 16.03
CA GLY A 23 9.57 -11.93 14.67
C GLY A 23 8.43 -12.91 14.45
N VAL A 24 7.79 -12.85 13.28
CA VAL A 24 6.76 -13.81 12.86
C VAL A 24 7.43 -14.96 12.09
N ARG A 25 7.06 -16.22 12.40
CA ARG A 25 7.61 -17.40 11.70
C ARG A 25 6.82 -17.70 10.42
N PRO A 26 7.44 -18.34 9.41
CA PRO A 26 6.72 -18.81 8.24
C PRO A 26 5.51 -19.69 8.60
N GLY A 27 4.43 -19.57 7.84
CA GLY A 27 3.15 -20.25 8.07
C GLY A 27 2.31 -19.71 9.22
N THR A 28 2.76 -18.65 9.91
CA THR A 28 1.99 -18.00 10.97
C THR A 28 1.11 -16.90 10.38
N TYR A 29 -0.19 -16.96 10.66
CA TYR A 29 -1.12 -15.87 10.35
C TYR A 29 -0.82 -14.64 11.22
N CYS A 30 -0.83 -13.45 10.62
CA CYS A 30 -0.60 -12.20 11.31
C CYS A 30 -1.25 -11.02 10.58
N GLU A 31 -1.41 -9.89 11.27
CA GLU A 31 -2.03 -8.67 10.73
C GLU A 31 -1.11 -7.45 10.92
N PRO A 32 -0.01 -7.35 10.15
CA PRO A 32 0.91 -6.21 10.27
C PRO A 32 0.21 -4.88 9.99
N ARG A 33 0.59 -3.85 10.75
CA ARG A 33 0.22 -2.46 10.48
C ARG A 33 0.81 -1.99 9.15
N MET A 34 -0.04 -1.46 8.28
CA MET A 34 0.34 -0.86 7.00
C MET A 34 0.70 0.61 7.20
N THR A 35 2.00 0.91 7.20
CA THR A 35 2.50 2.28 7.32
C THR A 35 2.39 3.03 5.99
N THR A 36 2.58 2.33 4.87
CA THR A 36 2.54 2.95 3.54
C THR A 36 1.77 2.08 2.55
N VAL A 37 0.81 2.69 1.85
CA VAL A 37 -0.01 2.05 0.82
C VAL A 37 0.12 2.80 -0.50
N GLY A 38 0.55 2.10 -1.55
CA GLY A 38 0.67 2.65 -2.91
C GLY A 38 -0.51 2.29 -3.82
N SER A 39 -0.98 3.24 -4.62
CA SER A 39 -1.99 3.04 -5.66
C SER A 39 -1.60 3.75 -6.96
N GLN A 40 -1.87 3.12 -8.10
CA GLN A 40 -1.61 3.65 -9.45
C GLN A 40 -2.89 3.75 -10.27
N ASP A 41 -2.85 4.40 -11.42
CA ASP A 41 -4.02 4.85 -12.18
C ASP A 41 -4.74 3.77 -12.99
N THR A 42 -4.16 2.59 -13.17
CA THR A 42 -4.84 1.42 -13.77
C THR A 42 -5.56 0.55 -12.75
N THR A 43 -5.03 0.42 -11.53
CA THR A 43 -5.66 -0.32 -10.42
C THR A 43 -6.46 0.58 -9.47
N GLY A 44 -6.20 1.88 -9.50
CA GLY A 44 -6.84 2.90 -8.66
C GLY A 44 -8.35 2.99 -8.81
N PRO A 45 -8.94 2.94 -10.02
CA PRO A 45 -10.39 2.90 -10.17
C PRO A 45 -11.03 1.66 -9.51
N MET A 46 -10.41 0.48 -9.62
CA MET A 46 -10.88 -0.73 -8.93
C MET A 46 -10.74 -0.58 -7.41
N THR A 47 -9.59 -0.09 -6.94
CA THR A 47 -9.35 0.15 -5.50
C THR A 47 -10.33 1.17 -4.92
N ARG A 48 -10.70 2.21 -5.68
CA ARG A 48 -11.75 3.17 -5.32
C ARG A 48 -13.08 2.48 -5.12
N ASP A 49 -13.46 1.56 -6.00
CA ASP A 49 -14.75 0.89 -5.93
C ASP A 49 -14.79 -0.10 -4.74
N GLU A 50 -13.71 -0.83 -4.48
CA GLU A 50 -13.55 -1.64 -3.26
C GLU A 50 -13.63 -0.79 -1.98
N LEU A 51 -13.04 0.42 -1.98
CA LEU A 51 -13.14 1.36 -0.85
C LEU A 51 -14.57 1.86 -0.63
N LYS A 52 -15.39 1.97 -1.68
CA LYS A 52 -16.82 2.31 -1.54
C LYS A 52 -17.60 1.16 -0.95
N ASP A 53 -17.32 -0.07 -1.39
CA ASP A 53 -17.98 -1.28 -0.89
C ASP A 53 -17.65 -1.51 0.59
N LEU A 54 -16.45 -1.14 1.04
CA LEU A 54 -16.05 -1.10 2.44
C LEU A 54 -16.59 0.11 3.23
N ALA A 55 -17.38 0.99 2.60
CA ALA A 55 -17.84 2.25 3.18
C ALA A 55 -16.73 3.13 3.78
N CYS A 56 -15.53 3.10 3.17
CA CYS A 56 -14.37 3.83 3.65
C CYS A 56 -14.51 5.35 3.43
N LEU A 57 -14.68 6.09 4.53
CA LEU A 57 -14.77 7.55 4.53
C LEU A 57 -13.43 8.25 4.85
N GLY A 58 -12.44 7.53 5.35
CA GLY A 58 -11.09 8.02 5.64
C GLY A 58 -10.11 6.87 5.76
N PHE A 59 -8.84 7.10 5.45
CA PHE A 59 -7.81 6.08 5.57
C PHE A 59 -7.29 5.98 7.00
N SER A 60 -7.05 4.74 7.45
CA SER A 60 -6.41 4.45 8.74
C SER A 60 -4.92 4.12 8.60
N ALA A 61 -4.46 3.77 7.40
CA ALA A 61 -3.03 3.67 7.12
C ALA A 61 -2.36 5.04 7.21
N ASP A 62 -1.13 5.09 7.74
CA ASP A 62 -0.42 6.35 8.01
C ASP A 62 -0.18 7.18 6.73
N LEU A 63 0.07 6.50 5.60
CA LEU A 63 0.20 7.13 4.29
C LEU A 63 -0.44 6.27 3.20
N VAL A 64 -1.31 6.88 2.41
CA VAL A 64 -1.86 6.33 1.16
C VAL A 64 -1.48 7.27 0.03
N MET A 65 -0.80 6.78 -1.02
CA MET A 65 -0.38 7.58 -2.17
C MET A 65 -0.98 7.07 -3.48
N GLN A 66 -1.58 7.97 -4.25
CA GLN A 66 -2.09 7.72 -5.60
C GLN A 66 -1.21 8.39 -6.65
N SER A 67 -0.85 7.65 -7.70
CA SER A 67 -0.11 8.15 -8.86
C SER A 67 -0.91 8.10 -10.16
N PHE A 68 -0.42 8.79 -11.20
CA PHE A 68 -0.99 8.80 -12.55
C PHE A 68 0.11 8.58 -13.59
N CYS A 69 0.71 7.40 -13.59
CA CYS A 69 1.91 7.12 -14.38
C CYS A 69 1.68 6.19 -15.57
N HIS A 70 0.65 5.35 -15.56
CA HIS A 70 0.42 4.35 -16.61
C HIS A 70 -0.40 4.89 -17.78
N THR A 71 -1.27 5.87 -17.52
CA THR A 71 -2.25 6.37 -18.50
C THR A 71 -2.00 7.83 -18.91
N ALA A 72 -0.99 8.48 -18.33
CA ALA A 72 -0.76 9.91 -18.54
C ALA A 72 -0.21 10.29 -19.92
N ALA A 73 0.54 9.40 -20.59
CA ALA A 73 1.20 9.73 -21.85
C ALA A 73 0.21 9.93 -23.02
N TYR A 74 -0.80 9.05 -23.11
CA TYR A 74 -1.80 9.06 -24.18
C TYR A 74 -3.19 8.70 -23.63
N PRO A 75 -3.83 9.61 -22.87
CA PRO A 75 -5.04 9.29 -22.14
C PRO A 75 -6.23 9.08 -23.07
N LYS A 76 -6.94 7.96 -22.90
CA LYS A 76 -8.27 7.74 -23.48
C LYS A 76 -9.30 8.60 -22.72
N PRO A 77 -10.52 8.81 -23.27
CA PRO A 77 -11.56 9.56 -22.57
C PRO A 77 -11.88 9.05 -21.15
N VAL A 78 -11.79 7.72 -20.94
CA VAL A 78 -11.95 7.12 -19.61
C VAL A 78 -10.81 7.48 -18.65
N ASP A 79 -9.57 7.57 -19.15
CA ASP A 79 -8.41 7.95 -18.35
C ASP A 79 -8.51 9.42 -17.93
N VAL A 80 -8.98 10.29 -18.84
CA VAL A 80 -9.24 11.72 -18.52
C VAL A 80 -10.27 11.86 -17.40
N LYS A 81 -11.29 11.00 -17.37
CA LYS A 81 -12.26 10.96 -16.26
C LYS A 81 -11.57 10.55 -14.95
N THR A 82 -10.77 9.49 -14.98
CA THR A 82 -9.98 9.02 -13.83
C THR A 82 -9.06 10.14 -13.30
N HIS A 83 -8.36 10.87 -14.17
CA HIS A 83 -7.45 11.96 -13.78
C HIS A 83 -8.17 13.12 -13.10
N ARG A 84 -9.46 13.32 -13.37
CA ARG A 84 -10.28 14.38 -12.75
C ARG A 84 -10.89 13.96 -11.43
N GLU A 85 -11.38 12.72 -11.34
CA GLU A 85 -12.19 12.26 -10.21
C GLU A 85 -11.36 11.60 -9.11
N LEU A 86 -10.35 10.81 -9.48
CA LEU A 86 -9.59 9.99 -8.53
C LEU A 86 -8.75 10.83 -7.55
N PRO A 87 -8.12 11.96 -7.92
CA PRO A 87 -7.38 12.77 -6.96
C PRO A 87 -8.25 13.26 -5.80
N ALA A 88 -9.43 13.80 -6.09
CA ALA A 88 -10.35 14.30 -5.07
C ALA A 88 -10.86 13.16 -4.17
N PHE A 89 -11.11 11.99 -4.74
CA PHE A 89 -11.50 10.80 -3.98
C PHE A 89 -10.45 10.38 -2.94
N ILE A 90 -9.17 10.39 -3.33
CA ILE A 90 -8.05 10.00 -2.47
C ILE A 90 -7.78 11.09 -1.43
N SER A 91 -7.69 12.36 -1.83
CA SER A 91 -7.38 13.46 -0.92
C SER A 91 -8.48 13.71 0.11
N SER A 92 -9.76 13.52 -0.25
CA SER A 92 -10.87 13.63 0.72
C SER A 92 -10.83 12.57 1.84
N ARG A 93 -10.05 11.51 1.67
CA ARG A 93 -9.82 10.43 2.67
C ARG A 93 -8.50 10.58 3.43
N GLY A 94 -7.77 11.68 3.22
CA GLY A 94 -6.46 11.92 3.84
C GLY A 94 -5.27 11.37 3.06
N GLY A 95 -5.47 10.86 1.84
CA GLY A 95 -4.39 10.37 0.99
C GLY A 95 -3.66 11.48 0.23
N VAL A 96 -2.46 11.16 -0.25
CA VAL A 96 -1.67 12.00 -1.14
C VAL A 96 -1.95 11.62 -2.59
N SER A 97 -2.19 12.61 -3.45
CA SER A 97 -2.42 12.37 -4.87
C SER A 97 -1.41 13.16 -5.71
N LEU A 98 -0.64 12.44 -6.52
CA LEU A 98 0.24 13.03 -7.54
C LEU A 98 -0.60 13.50 -8.73
N ARG A 99 0.05 14.14 -9.70
CA ARG A 99 -0.58 14.66 -10.93
C ARG A 99 -0.15 13.83 -12.15
N PRO A 100 -0.97 13.75 -13.20
CA PRO A 100 -0.54 13.23 -14.49
C PRO A 100 0.72 13.97 -14.96
N GLY A 101 1.77 13.22 -15.29
CA GLY A 101 3.07 13.77 -15.70
C GLY A 101 4.13 13.82 -14.59
N ASP A 102 3.79 13.62 -13.31
CA ASP A 102 4.77 13.60 -12.21
C ASP A 102 5.72 12.39 -12.29
N GLY A 103 5.31 11.32 -12.97
CA GLY A 103 6.14 10.15 -13.25
C GLY A 103 5.79 8.91 -12.42
N VAL A 104 6.67 7.91 -12.49
CA VAL A 104 6.42 6.54 -12.02
C VAL A 104 6.16 6.47 -10.51
N ILE A 105 5.10 5.76 -10.11
CA ILE A 105 4.67 5.57 -8.71
C ILE A 105 5.84 5.30 -7.75
N HIS A 106 6.66 4.29 -8.04
CA HIS A 106 7.72 3.83 -7.12
C HIS A 106 8.86 4.85 -6.98
N SER A 107 9.04 5.73 -7.97
CA SER A 107 10.00 6.83 -7.83
C SER A 107 9.57 7.78 -6.71
N TRP A 108 8.28 8.07 -6.61
CA TRP A 108 7.74 8.94 -5.56
C TRP A 108 7.53 8.21 -4.25
N LEU A 109 6.90 7.04 -4.29
CA LEU A 109 6.55 6.26 -3.10
C LEU A 109 7.80 5.94 -2.26
N ASN A 110 8.88 5.52 -2.91
CA ASN A 110 10.12 5.13 -2.23
C ASN A 110 10.78 6.28 -1.44
N ARG A 111 10.45 7.54 -1.75
CA ARG A 111 10.95 8.72 -1.03
C ARG A 111 10.13 9.06 0.22
N LEU A 112 9.00 8.39 0.40
CA LEU A 112 8.05 8.63 1.49
C LEU A 112 8.02 7.48 2.51
N LEU A 113 8.88 6.47 2.33
CA LEU A 113 8.94 5.30 3.18
C LEU A 113 9.69 5.60 4.48
N LEU A 114 9.24 4.96 5.56
CA LEU A 114 9.98 4.91 6.82
C LEU A 114 10.74 3.58 6.93
N PRO A 115 12.02 3.59 7.33
CA PRO A 115 12.81 2.36 7.49
C PRO A 115 12.14 1.35 8.43
N ASP A 116 12.35 0.05 8.16
CA ASP A 116 11.86 -1.08 8.95
C ASP A 116 10.33 -1.15 9.15
N THR A 117 9.55 -0.42 8.34
CA THR A 117 8.09 -0.50 8.36
C THR A 117 7.55 -1.44 7.29
N VAL A 118 6.28 -1.82 7.43
CA VAL A 118 5.58 -2.69 6.49
C VAL A 118 4.56 -1.88 5.69
N GLY A 119 4.41 -2.21 4.41
CA GLY A 119 3.36 -1.64 3.58
C GLY A 119 2.89 -2.56 2.46
N THR A 120 2.04 -2.02 1.60
CA THR A 120 1.48 -2.73 0.44
C THR A 120 1.25 -1.77 -0.72
N GLY A 121 0.82 -2.29 -1.87
CA GLY A 121 0.38 -1.47 -2.98
C GLY A 121 -0.29 -2.26 -4.08
N GLY A 122 -1.17 -1.58 -4.82
CA GLY A 122 -1.92 -2.09 -5.97
C GLY A 122 -1.08 -2.18 -7.23
N ASP A 123 0.16 -2.63 -7.10
CA ASP A 123 1.13 -2.80 -8.18
C ASP A 123 2.15 -3.88 -7.79
N SER A 124 2.40 -4.85 -8.68
CA SER A 124 3.26 -6.00 -8.40
C SER A 124 4.73 -5.64 -8.14
N HIS A 125 5.16 -4.45 -8.57
CA HIS A 125 6.49 -3.90 -8.34
C HIS A 125 6.56 -3.00 -7.10
N THR A 126 5.52 -3.00 -6.26
CA THR A 126 5.60 -2.39 -4.91
C THR A 126 6.57 -3.21 -4.06
N ARG A 127 7.87 -2.93 -4.21
CA ARG A 127 9.00 -3.62 -3.58
C ARG A 127 9.88 -2.58 -2.91
N PHE A 128 9.58 -2.30 -1.64
CA PHE A 128 10.21 -1.22 -0.91
C PHE A 128 11.73 -1.43 -0.78
N PRO A 129 12.55 -0.41 -1.09
CA PRO A 129 14.00 -0.49 -0.89
C PRO A 129 14.40 -0.36 0.59
N ILE A 130 13.54 0.22 1.43
CA ILE A 130 13.69 0.33 2.88
C ILE A 130 12.40 -0.13 3.57
N GLY A 131 12.51 -1.04 4.54
CA GLY A 131 11.35 -1.77 5.07
C GLY A 131 10.98 -2.97 4.19
N ILE A 132 9.71 -3.39 4.23
CA ILE A 132 9.21 -4.52 3.43
C ILE A 132 7.79 -4.23 2.94
N SER A 133 7.47 -4.72 1.74
CA SER A 133 6.13 -4.61 1.16
C SER A 133 5.65 -5.91 0.56
N PHE A 134 4.34 -6.14 0.67
CA PHE A 134 3.65 -7.25 0.03
C PHE A 134 2.60 -6.70 -0.93
N PRO A 135 2.86 -6.69 -2.25
CA PRO A 135 1.88 -6.28 -3.25
C PRO A 135 0.60 -7.10 -3.15
N ALA A 136 -0.53 -6.48 -3.45
CA ALA A 136 -1.81 -7.16 -3.43
C ALA A 136 -2.78 -6.63 -4.48
N GLY A 137 -3.89 -7.36 -4.68
CA GLY A 137 -4.99 -6.89 -5.51
C GLY A 137 -5.77 -5.74 -4.86
N SER A 138 -6.59 -5.06 -5.65
CA SER A 138 -7.33 -3.86 -5.25
C SER A 138 -8.15 -4.02 -3.96
N GLY A 139 -8.80 -5.17 -3.75
CA GLY A 139 -9.59 -5.42 -2.53
C GLY A 139 -8.75 -5.41 -1.25
N LEU A 140 -7.58 -6.05 -1.27
CA LEU A 140 -6.70 -6.09 -0.09
C LEU A 140 -5.97 -4.75 0.12
N VAL A 141 -5.66 -4.04 -0.95
CA VAL A 141 -5.10 -2.68 -0.89
C VAL A 141 -6.13 -1.71 -0.30
N ALA A 142 -7.39 -1.79 -0.73
CA ALA A 142 -8.49 -1.03 -0.17
C ALA A 142 -8.68 -1.34 1.32
N PHE A 143 -8.66 -2.63 1.70
CA PHE A 143 -8.72 -3.05 3.09
C PHE A 143 -7.56 -2.46 3.90
N GLY A 144 -6.31 -2.61 3.44
CA GLY A 144 -5.12 -2.10 4.12
C GLY A 144 -5.12 -0.59 4.27
N ALA A 145 -5.62 0.15 3.28
CA ALA A 145 -5.79 1.60 3.37
C ALA A 145 -6.89 2.00 4.37
N ALA A 146 -8.01 1.29 4.37
CA ALA A 146 -9.18 1.59 5.20
C ALA A 146 -8.98 1.23 6.68
N THR A 147 -8.38 0.07 6.97
CA THR A 147 -8.23 -0.46 8.34
C THR A 147 -6.84 -0.23 8.93
N GLY A 148 -5.84 0.08 8.10
CA GLY A 148 -4.46 0.27 8.54
C GLY A 148 -3.73 -1.04 8.85
N VAL A 149 -4.33 -2.20 8.60
CA VAL A 149 -3.74 -3.53 8.78
C VAL A 149 -3.98 -4.40 7.56
N MET A 150 -3.15 -5.42 7.34
CA MET A 150 -3.32 -6.35 6.22
C MET A 150 -3.15 -7.80 6.70
N PRO A 151 -4.11 -8.70 6.44
CA PRO A 151 -3.95 -10.11 6.75
C PRO A 151 -2.79 -10.72 5.93
N LEU A 152 -1.93 -11.45 6.60
CA LEU A 152 -0.73 -12.06 6.02
C LEU A 152 -0.47 -13.42 6.66
N ASP A 153 -0.52 -14.48 5.85
CA ASP A 153 0.15 -15.74 6.18
C ASP A 153 1.63 -15.57 5.87
N MET A 154 2.46 -15.52 6.92
CA MET A 154 3.87 -15.18 6.76
C MET A 154 4.57 -16.18 5.83
N PRO A 155 5.16 -15.75 4.71
CA PRO A 155 5.89 -16.63 3.81
C PRO A 155 7.23 -17.09 4.40
N GLU A 156 7.84 -18.08 3.75
CA GLU A 156 9.20 -18.58 4.08
C GLU A 156 10.30 -17.51 3.92
#